data_AF-A0A1F9YU58-F1
#
_entry.id   AF-A0A1F9YU58-F1
#
_cell.length_a   1.000
_cell.length_b   1.000
_cell.length_c   1.000
_cell.angle_alpha   90.00
_cell.angle_beta   90.00
_cell.angle_gamma   90.00
#
_symmetry.space_group_name_H-M   'P 1'
#
loop_
_entity.id
_entity.type
_entity.pdbx_description
1 polymer ?
#
loop_
_entity_poly.entity_id
_entity_poly.type
_entity_poly.pdbx_seq_one_letter_code
_entity_poly.pdbx_strand_id
1 'polypeptide(L)'
;MQTSALYPKGLEWKNYKEYWDKRLLNIGGEMHFALESMKKDDLKKIFIDLLKISFKEVWQNKYDIGKSFYENVKKSVGWIKLKCKEYKKEGISNTLKKDFCEIENKSKETYHNIELLYKNFVTLDIKQKKRVIIESVLYVFTFIFFALLTGGGIDFEGGAPDLDLAAGKIVGKGAGWHRNPLTHSLVMALGIEFLLRFSFRLIHEIYKYFPEEHDVIWDKIEQFVKKYETISIAGVYAGIAIHLIQDSNLLTGGFGERVKAYVWLPSMSDNAHQAILATNAVASGGIAGLSMVQNKKNKD
;
A
#
# COMPACT_ATOMS: atom_id res chain seq x y z
N MET A 1 -23.29 5.43 -26.10
CA MET A 1 -21.90 5.22 -25.65
C MET A 1 -21.14 4.45 -26.70
N GLN A 2 -20.46 5.15 -27.60
CA GLN A 2 -19.50 4.54 -28.52
C GLN A 2 -18.29 4.07 -27.69
N THR A 3 -17.97 2.79 -27.77
CA THR A 3 -16.71 2.27 -27.25
C THR A 3 -15.59 2.78 -28.13
N SER A 4 -14.98 3.93 -27.79
CA SER A 4 -13.69 4.31 -28.37
C SER A 4 -12.67 3.29 -27.87
N ALA A 5 -12.34 2.32 -28.73
CA ALA A 5 -11.33 1.32 -28.40
C ALA A 5 -10.01 2.03 -28.07
N LEU A 6 -9.35 1.63 -26.98
CA LEU A 6 -8.01 2.10 -26.59
C LEU A 6 -6.97 1.92 -27.70
N TYR A 7 -7.25 1.05 -28.67
CA TYR A 7 -6.40 0.75 -29.83
C TYR A 7 -7.25 0.64 -31.10
N PRO A 8 -6.94 1.40 -32.16
CA PRO A 8 -7.50 1.16 -33.48
C PRO A 8 -6.96 -0.16 -34.02
N LYS A 9 -7.83 -1.07 -34.47
CA LYS A 9 -7.40 -2.32 -35.12
C LYS A 9 -6.98 -2.02 -36.57
N GLY A 10 -5.83 -2.56 -37.00
CA GLY A 10 -5.43 -2.59 -38.42
C GLY A 10 -4.61 -1.41 -38.96
N LEU A 11 -3.96 -0.62 -38.09
CA LEU A 11 -3.05 0.46 -38.53
C LEU A 11 -1.66 -0.07 -38.88
N GLU A 12 -1.10 0.37 -40.01
CA GLU A 12 0.33 0.24 -40.31
C GLU A 12 1.19 1.04 -39.31
N TRP A 13 2.42 0.61 -39.06
CA TRP A 13 3.30 1.18 -38.01
C TRP A 13 3.49 2.71 -38.11
N LYS A 14 3.64 3.25 -39.32
CA LYS A 14 3.77 4.70 -39.54
C LYS A 14 2.51 5.47 -39.09
N ASN A 15 1.34 4.91 -39.37
CA ASN A 15 0.05 5.48 -38.97
C ASN A 15 -0.21 5.27 -37.47
N TYR A 16 0.41 4.26 -36.86
CA TYR A 16 0.37 4.03 -35.42
C TYR A 16 1.14 5.11 -34.63
N LYS A 17 2.33 5.50 -35.10
CA LYS A 17 3.08 6.60 -34.48
C LYS A 17 2.31 7.91 -34.56
N GLU A 18 1.81 8.27 -35.74
CA GLU A 18 1.04 9.51 -35.94
C GLU A 18 -0.24 9.55 -35.09
N TYR A 19 -0.93 8.40 -34.95
CA TYR A 19 -2.06 8.25 -34.04
C TYR A 19 -1.70 8.56 -32.59
N TRP A 20 -0.60 7.99 -32.07
CA TRP A 20 -0.19 8.21 -30.69
C TRP A 20 0.33 9.63 -30.45
N ASP A 21 1.07 10.21 -31.39
CA ASP A 21 1.54 11.60 -31.27
C ASP A 21 0.35 12.55 -31.17
N LYS A 22 -0.68 12.38 -32.04
CA LYS A 22 -1.91 13.17 -31.99
C LYS A 22 -2.71 12.94 -30.70
N ARG A 23 -2.84 11.68 -30.26
CA ARG A 23 -3.58 11.35 -29.04
C ARG A 23 -2.90 11.91 -27.79
N LEU A 24 -1.57 11.81 -27.69
CA LEU A 24 -0.80 12.38 -26.58
C LEU A 24 -0.90 13.90 -26.56
N LEU A 25 -0.87 14.55 -27.72
CA LEU A 25 -1.11 15.99 -27.83
C LEU A 25 -2.51 16.36 -27.32
N ASN A 26 -3.54 15.60 -27.70
CA ASN A 26 -4.92 15.80 -27.22
C ASN A 26 -5.03 15.61 -25.70
N ILE A 27 -4.46 14.52 -25.15
CA ILE A 27 -4.43 14.26 -23.70
C ILE A 27 -3.74 15.43 -22.97
N GLY A 28 -2.60 15.91 -23.48
CA GLY A 28 -1.92 17.07 -22.93
C GLY A 28 -2.77 18.35 -22.99
N GLY A 29 -3.45 18.58 -24.11
CA GLY A 29 -4.35 19.71 -24.30
C GLY A 29 -5.58 19.67 -23.39
N GLU A 30 -6.16 18.50 -23.18
CA GLU A 30 -7.28 18.27 -22.26
C GLU A 30 -6.87 18.57 -20.81
N MET A 31 -5.68 18.12 -20.38
CA MET A 31 -5.15 18.43 -19.06
C MET A 31 -4.92 19.93 -18.90
N HIS A 32 -4.36 20.57 -19.92
CA HIS A 32 -4.17 22.02 -19.93
C HIS A 32 -5.50 22.77 -19.82
N PHE A 33 -6.50 22.37 -20.61
CA PHE A 33 -7.86 22.90 -20.55
C PHE A 33 -8.48 22.76 -19.16
N ALA A 34 -8.36 21.58 -18.54
CA ALA A 34 -8.90 21.35 -17.20
C ALA A 34 -8.25 22.28 -16.17
N LEU A 35 -6.92 22.43 -16.22
CA LEU A 35 -6.17 23.33 -15.33
C LEU A 35 -6.50 24.81 -15.56
N GLU A 36 -6.69 25.25 -16.80
CA GLU A 36 -7.11 26.63 -17.11
C GLU A 36 -8.56 26.92 -16.72
N SER A 37 -9.42 25.90 -16.79
CA SER A 37 -10.83 26.00 -16.38
C SER A 37 -11.00 26.14 -14.86
N MET A 38 -9.99 25.77 -14.08
CA MET A 38 -9.95 26.01 -12.64
C MET A 38 -9.59 27.48 -12.36
N LYS A 39 -10.47 28.24 -11.70
CA LYS A 39 -10.13 29.62 -11.32
C LYS A 39 -8.94 29.64 -10.36
N LYS A 40 -8.05 30.63 -10.50
CA LYS A 40 -6.80 30.73 -9.72
C LYS A 40 -7.02 30.76 -8.20
N ASP A 41 -8.04 31.47 -7.73
CA ASP A 41 -8.41 31.52 -6.31
C ASP A 41 -9.01 30.19 -5.82
N ASP A 42 -9.70 29.48 -6.71
CA ASP A 42 -10.23 28.15 -6.44
C ASP A 42 -9.09 27.12 -6.39
N LEU A 43 -8.06 27.21 -7.25
CA LEU A 43 -6.93 26.27 -7.25
C LEU A 43 -6.14 26.31 -5.93
N LYS A 44 -5.83 27.51 -5.41
CA LYS A 44 -5.12 27.65 -4.13
C LYS A 44 -5.97 27.08 -2.98
N LYS A 45 -7.26 27.37 -2.99
CA LYS A 45 -8.20 26.87 -1.97
C LYS A 45 -8.32 25.34 -2.03
N ILE A 46 -8.57 24.80 -3.22
CA ILE A 46 -8.60 23.36 -3.50
C ILE A 46 -7.33 22.70 -2.98
N PHE A 47 -6.15 23.23 -3.35
CA PHE A 47 -4.88 22.68 -2.90
C PHE A 47 -4.78 22.62 -1.37
N ILE A 48 -5.09 23.72 -0.67
CA ILE A 48 -5.05 23.78 0.80
C ILE A 48 -6.07 22.83 1.42
N ASP A 49 -7.28 22.77 0.89
CA ASP A 49 -8.34 21.91 1.40
C ASP A 49 -7.98 20.43 1.20
N LEU A 50 -7.43 20.07 0.05
CA LEU A 50 -6.93 18.72 -0.23
C LEU A 50 -5.77 18.33 0.70
N LEU A 51 -4.83 19.25 0.98
CA LEU A 51 -3.77 19.01 1.97
C LEU A 51 -4.36 18.70 3.35
N LYS A 52 -5.32 19.52 3.81
CA LYS A 52 -5.97 19.34 5.12
C LYS A 52 -6.73 18.01 5.19
N ILE A 53 -7.49 17.67 4.14
CA ILE A 53 -8.28 16.44 4.10
C ILE A 53 -7.35 15.22 4.10
N SER A 54 -6.32 15.21 3.25
CA SER A 54 -5.35 14.10 3.22
C SER A 54 -4.64 13.92 4.55
N PHE A 55 -4.23 15.02 5.20
CA PHE A 55 -3.62 14.95 6.53
C PHE A 55 -4.59 14.39 7.57
N LYS A 56 -5.83 14.88 7.59
CA LYS A 56 -6.88 14.42 8.50
C LYS A 56 -7.16 12.94 8.33
N GLU A 57 -7.20 12.44 7.10
CA GLU A 57 -7.44 11.02 6.82
C GLU A 57 -6.29 10.12 7.24
N VAL A 58 -5.05 10.51 6.97
CA VAL A 58 -3.88 9.79 7.49
C VAL A 58 -3.96 9.72 9.01
N TRP A 59 -4.26 10.85 9.67
CA TRP A 59 -4.38 10.91 11.12
C TRP A 59 -5.50 10.01 11.67
N GLN A 60 -6.72 10.16 11.15
CA GLN A 60 -7.89 9.40 11.61
C GLN A 60 -7.72 7.90 11.36
N ASN A 61 -7.29 7.51 10.15
CA ASN A 61 -7.06 6.12 9.81
C ASN A 61 -5.99 5.49 10.72
N LYS A 62 -4.90 6.22 11.03
CA LYS A 62 -3.85 5.71 11.92
C LYS A 62 -4.27 5.66 13.38
N TYR A 63 -5.11 6.58 13.83
CA TYR A 63 -5.73 6.50 15.14
C TYR A 63 -6.60 5.24 15.26
N ASP A 64 -7.46 4.97 14.26
CA ASP A 64 -8.36 3.81 14.26
C ASP A 64 -7.59 2.48 14.15
N ILE A 65 -6.59 2.42 13.26
CA ILE A 65 -5.69 1.28 13.13
C ILE A 65 -4.89 1.08 14.43
N GLY A 66 -4.37 2.14 15.02
CA GLY A 66 -3.61 2.08 16.28
C GLY A 66 -4.45 1.57 17.45
N LYS A 67 -5.71 2.02 17.56
CA LYS A 67 -6.68 1.50 18.53
C LYS A 67 -6.97 0.02 18.30
N SER A 68 -7.23 -0.37 17.06
CA SER A 68 -7.45 -1.78 16.68
C SER A 68 -6.23 -2.65 17.01
N PHE A 69 -5.03 -2.17 16.68
CA PHE A 69 -3.77 -2.86 16.98
C PHE A 69 -3.57 -3.01 18.49
N TYR A 70 -3.76 -1.95 19.27
CA TYR A 70 -3.68 -2.01 20.73
C TYR A 70 -4.65 -3.03 21.34
N GLU A 71 -5.91 -3.01 20.90
CA GLU A 71 -6.91 -3.99 21.37
C GLU A 71 -6.54 -5.42 20.97
N ASN A 72 -5.99 -5.62 19.77
CA ASN A 72 -5.53 -6.92 19.31
C ASN A 72 -4.31 -7.41 20.11
N VAL A 73 -3.32 -6.54 20.37
CA VAL A 73 -2.16 -6.86 21.21
C VAL A 73 -2.60 -7.20 22.62
N LYS A 74 -3.50 -6.41 23.21
CA LYS A 74 -4.06 -6.68 24.54
C LYS A 74 -4.77 -8.03 24.61
N LYS A 75 -5.57 -8.37 23.59
CA LYS A 75 -6.19 -9.69 23.45
C LYS A 75 -5.16 -10.80 23.33
N SER A 76 -4.14 -10.64 22.49
CA SER A 76 -3.08 -11.63 22.30
C SER A 76 -2.26 -11.86 23.57
N VAL A 77 -1.90 -10.80 24.31
CA VAL A 77 -1.21 -10.93 25.60
C VAL A 77 -2.12 -11.62 26.63
N GLY A 78 -3.40 -11.28 26.66
CA GLY A 78 -4.40 -11.96 27.48
C GLY A 78 -4.51 -13.45 27.15
N TRP A 79 -4.56 -13.79 25.85
CA TRP A 79 -4.60 -15.16 25.35
C TRP A 79 -3.32 -15.94 25.70
N ILE A 80 -2.13 -15.35 25.52
CA ILE A 80 -0.86 -15.97 25.93
C ILE A 80 -0.87 -16.29 27.42
N LYS A 81 -1.28 -15.33 28.27
CA LYS A 81 -1.38 -15.55 29.72
C LYS A 81 -2.38 -16.66 30.06
N LEU A 82 -3.52 -16.72 29.36
CA LEU A 82 -4.52 -17.76 29.52
C LEU A 82 -3.94 -19.13 29.13
N LYS A 83 -3.30 -19.22 27.96
CA LYS A 83 -2.67 -20.44 27.47
C LYS A 83 -1.58 -20.92 28.41
N CYS A 84 -0.69 -20.05 28.89
CA CYS A 84 0.31 -20.43 29.89
C CYS A 84 -0.31 -21.01 31.18
N LYS A 85 -1.50 -20.55 31.59
CA LYS A 85 -2.24 -21.14 32.72
C LYS A 85 -2.86 -22.49 32.37
N GLU A 86 -3.46 -22.64 31.18
CA GLU A 86 -4.01 -23.91 30.68
C GLU A 86 -2.92 -24.97 30.55
N TYR A 87 -1.78 -24.62 29.93
CA TYR A 87 -0.60 -25.46 29.81
C TYR A 87 -0.07 -25.95 31.17
N LYS A 88 -0.09 -25.10 32.20
CA LYS A 88 0.30 -25.46 33.57
C LYS A 88 -0.74 -26.33 34.30
N LYS A 89 -2.03 -26.21 33.97
CA LYS A 89 -3.12 -26.89 34.69
C LYS A 89 -3.51 -28.22 34.04
N GLU A 90 -3.59 -28.26 32.72
CA GLU A 90 -4.12 -29.40 31.94
C GLU A 90 -3.02 -30.24 31.29
N GLY A 91 -1.77 -29.76 31.34
CA GLY A 91 -0.61 -30.39 30.73
C GLY A 91 -0.45 -30.05 29.24
N ILE A 92 0.80 -30.12 28.76
CA ILE A 92 1.19 -29.71 27.40
C ILE A 92 0.47 -30.51 26.31
N SER A 93 0.41 -31.84 26.47
CA SER A 93 -0.18 -32.72 25.45
C SER A 93 -1.68 -32.47 25.24
N ASN A 94 -2.46 -32.29 26.32
CA ASN A 94 -3.91 -32.09 26.22
C ASN A 94 -4.26 -30.71 25.66
N THR A 95 -3.52 -29.67 26.05
CA THR A 95 -3.73 -28.30 25.54
C THR A 95 -3.36 -28.20 24.06
N LEU A 96 -2.27 -28.83 23.63
CA LEU A 96 -1.90 -28.90 22.21
C LEU A 96 -2.98 -29.61 21.38
N LYS A 97 -3.53 -30.74 21.85
CA LYS A 97 -4.62 -31.42 21.14
C LYS A 97 -5.84 -30.50 20.93
N LYS A 98 -6.22 -29.73 21.94
CA LYS A 98 -7.31 -28.74 21.83
C LYS A 98 -6.99 -27.62 20.83
N ASP A 99 -5.77 -27.09 20.88
CA ASP A 99 -5.30 -26.05 19.94
C ASP A 99 -5.29 -26.57 18.49
N PHE A 100 -4.87 -27.82 18.27
CA PHE A 100 -4.95 -28.47 16.96
C PHE A 100 -6.39 -28.64 16.49
N CYS A 101 -7.33 -29.04 17.35
CA CYS A 101 -8.75 -29.10 16.98
C CYS A 101 -9.33 -27.71 16.66
N GLU A 102 -8.91 -26.65 17.37
CA GLU A 102 -9.34 -25.28 17.06
C GLU A 102 -8.82 -24.82 15.70
N ILE A 103 -7.55 -25.11 15.39
CA ILE A 103 -6.93 -24.85 14.09
C ILE A 103 -7.66 -25.62 12.99
N GLU A 104 -7.99 -26.90 13.22
CA GLU A 104 -8.74 -27.74 12.29
C GLU A 104 -10.14 -27.17 12.02
N ASN A 105 -10.83 -26.66 13.05
CA ASN A 105 -12.15 -26.06 12.87
C ASN A 105 -12.07 -24.75 12.08
N LYS A 106 -11.09 -23.89 12.38
CA LYS A 106 -10.83 -22.65 11.62
C LYS A 106 -10.43 -22.94 10.17
N SER A 107 -9.67 -24.01 9.93
CA SER A 107 -9.29 -24.41 8.57
C SER A 107 -10.50 -24.92 7.79
N LYS A 108 -11.41 -25.68 8.42
CA LYS A 108 -12.69 -26.09 7.82
C LYS A 108 -13.58 -24.89 7.50
N GLU A 109 -13.69 -23.91 8.39
CA GLU A 109 -14.43 -22.66 8.13
C GLU A 109 -13.83 -21.90 6.95
N THR A 110 -12.49 -21.77 6.94
CA THR A 110 -11.78 -21.13 5.83
C THR A 110 -12.01 -21.85 4.51
N TYR A 111 -11.93 -23.18 4.51
CA TYR A 111 -12.21 -24.02 3.35
C TYR A 111 -13.64 -23.81 2.86
N HIS A 112 -14.63 -23.79 3.76
CA HIS A 112 -16.02 -23.53 3.42
C HIS A 112 -16.21 -22.15 2.79
N ASN A 113 -15.55 -21.12 3.33
CA ASN A 113 -15.58 -19.78 2.75
C ASN A 113 -14.96 -19.73 1.35
N ILE A 114 -13.86 -20.44 1.12
CA ILE A 114 -13.25 -20.58 -0.21
C ILE A 114 -14.20 -21.31 -1.17
N GLU A 115 -14.86 -22.37 -0.70
CA GLU A 115 -15.84 -23.12 -1.48
C GLU A 115 -17.04 -22.25 -1.88
N LEU A 116 -17.55 -21.42 -0.96
CA LEU A 116 -18.61 -20.45 -1.24
C LEU A 116 -18.17 -19.42 -2.27
N LEU A 117 -16.95 -18.87 -2.15
CA LEU A 117 -16.40 -17.94 -3.13
C LEU A 117 -16.29 -18.59 -4.51
N TYR A 118 -15.83 -19.84 -4.56
CA TYR A 118 -15.74 -20.61 -5.80
C TYR A 118 -17.14 -20.85 -6.42
N LYS A 119 -18.10 -21.31 -5.63
CA LYS A 119 -19.50 -21.53 -6.05
C LYS A 119 -20.13 -20.24 -6.59
N ASN A 120 -19.93 -19.12 -5.90
CA ASN A 120 -20.39 -17.81 -6.36
C ASN A 120 -19.69 -17.40 -7.66
N PHE A 121 -18.40 -17.67 -7.81
CA PHE A 121 -17.67 -17.35 -9.03
C PHE A 121 -18.12 -18.18 -10.24
N VAL A 122 -18.34 -19.49 -10.08
CA VAL A 122 -18.73 -20.36 -11.20
C VAL A 122 -20.14 -20.09 -11.71
N THR A 123 -21.02 -19.52 -10.89
CA THR A 123 -22.40 -19.15 -11.29
C THR A 123 -22.47 -17.85 -12.09
N LEU A 124 -21.40 -17.03 -12.11
CA LEU A 124 -21.34 -15.80 -12.89
C LEU A 124 -21.33 -16.07 -14.41
N ASP A 125 -21.85 -15.12 -15.17
CA ASP A 125 -21.73 -15.15 -16.63
C ASP A 125 -20.27 -14.91 -17.10
N ILE A 126 -19.96 -15.23 -18.35
CA ILE A 126 -18.59 -15.13 -18.90
C ILE A 126 -18.02 -13.70 -18.82
N LYS A 127 -18.85 -12.67 -19.02
CA LYS A 127 -18.43 -11.27 -18.99
C LYS A 127 -18.11 -10.84 -17.55
N GLN A 128 -18.93 -11.23 -16.60
CA GLN A 128 -18.71 -11.02 -15.16
C GLN A 128 -17.47 -11.75 -14.67
N LYS A 129 -17.27 -13.02 -15.04
CA LYS A 129 -16.06 -13.79 -14.72
C LYS A 129 -14.79 -13.10 -15.19
N LYS A 130 -14.77 -12.66 -16.46
CA LYS A 130 -13.64 -11.91 -17.02
C LYS A 130 -13.36 -10.63 -16.23
N ARG A 131 -14.41 -9.88 -15.87
CA ARG A 131 -14.28 -8.68 -15.04
C ARG A 131 -13.66 -9.02 -13.68
N VAL A 132 -14.19 -10.00 -12.95
CA VAL A 132 -13.67 -10.39 -11.62
C VAL A 132 -12.21 -10.82 -11.69
N ILE A 133 -11.83 -11.62 -12.70
CA ILE A 133 -10.43 -12.04 -12.90
C ILE A 133 -9.53 -10.83 -13.14
N ILE A 134 -9.88 -9.98 -14.11
CA ILE A 134 -9.07 -8.79 -14.45
C ILE A 134 -8.93 -7.87 -13.23
N GLU A 135 -10.03 -7.62 -12.52
CA GLU A 135 -10.02 -6.78 -11.33
C GLU A 135 -9.16 -7.35 -10.21
N SER A 136 -9.21 -8.67 -10.00
CA SER A 136 -8.39 -9.36 -9.00
C SER A 136 -6.90 -9.31 -9.37
N VAL A 137 -6.57 -9.54 -10.64
CA VAL A 137 -5.19 -9.42 -11.15
C VAL A 137 -4.68 -8.00 -10.97
N LEU A 138 -5.45 -6.98 -11.36
CA LEU A 138 -5.09 -5.57 -11.18
C LEU A 138 -4.91 -5.21 -9.71
N TYR A 139 -5.75 -5.75 -8.82
CA TYR A 139 -5.66 -5.51 -7.38
C TYR A 139 -4.36 -6.06 -6.79
N VAL A 140 -4.02 -7.31 -7.11
CA VAL A 140 -2.76 -7.95 -6.69
C VAL A 140 -1.55 -7.25 -7.33
N PHE A 141 -1.62 -6.95 -8.63
CA PHE A 141 -0.54 -6.25 -9.32
C PHE A 141 -0.29 -4.87 -8.73
N THR A 142 -1.34 -4.11 -8.41
CA THR A 142 -1.20 -2.79 -7.78
C THR A 142 -0.54 -2.90 -6.41
N PHE A 143 -0.95 -3.86 -5.59
CA PHE A 143 -0.31 -4.12 -4.30
C PHE A 143 1.20 -4.40 -4.47
N ILE A 144 1.54 -5.35 -5.34
CA ILE A 144 2.93 -5.76 -5.60
C ILE A 144 3.73 -4.58 -6.18
N PHE A 145 3.16 -3.84 -7.13
CA PHE A 145 3.81 -2.70 -7.74
C PHE A 145 4.24 -1.65 -6.70
N PHE A 146 3.32 -1.24 -5.81
CA PHE A 146 3.66 -0.27 -4.77
C PHE A 146 4.59 -0.87 -3.69
N ALA A 147 4.46 -2.15 -3.37
CA ALA A 147 5.37 -2.82 -2.45
C ALA A 147 6.80 -2.88 -2.99
N LEU A 148 6.99 -3.25 -4.25
CA LEU A 148 8.31 -3.26 -4.89
C LEU A 148 8.85 -1.84 -5.08
N LEU A 149 8.03 -0.90 -5.52
CA LEU A 149 8.45 0.49 -5.72
C LEU A 149 8.99 1.11 -4.43
N THR A 150 8.31 0.86 -3.30
CA THR A 150 8.72 1.43 -2.01
C THR A 150 9.75 0.59 -1.26
N GLY A 151 9.73 -0.73 -1.44
CA GLY A 151 10.66 -1.65 -0.78
C GLY A 151 12.04 -1.72 -1.44
N GLY A 152 12.19 -1.29 -2.70
CA GLY A 152 13.46 -1.35 -3.42
C GLY A 152 13.57 -2.53 -4.39
N GLY A 153 12.51 -2.83 -5.13
CA GLY A 153 12.53 -3.92 -6.11
C GLY A 153 12.50 -5.30 -5.46
N ILE A 154 13.07 -6.29 -6.15
CA ILE A 154 13.00 -7.72 -5.78
C ILE A 154 13.99 -8.09 -4.68
N ASP A 155 15.14 -7.40 -4.64
CA ASP A 155 16.15 -7.54 -3.59
C ASP A 155 15.88 -6.65 -2.38
N PHE A 156 14.87 -5.78 -2.46
CA PHE A 156 14.44 -4.85 -1.41
C PHE A 156 15.56 -3.93 -0.92
N GLU A 157 16.52 -3.63 -1.80
CA GLU A 157 17.56 -2.62 -1.59
C GLU A 157 17.21 -1.40 -2.46
N GLY A 158 17.31 -0.19 -1.92
CA GLY A 158 16.80 1.00 -2.60
C GLY A 158 15.37 1.35 -2.20
N GLY A 159 14.57 1.80 -3.17
CA GLY A 159 13.18 2.18 -2.93
C GLY A 159 13.05 3.48 -2.17
N ALA A 160 11.94 3.62 -1.44
CA ALA A 160 11.58 4.84 -0.73
C ALA A 160 12.54 5.18 0.43
N PRO A 161 12.92 4.24 1.32
CA PRO A 161 13.84 4.54 2.43
C PRO A 161 15.19 5.07 1.94
N ASP A 162 15.72 4.51 0.86
CA ASP A 162 17.04 4.84 0.31
C ASP A 162 17.08 6.12 -0.53
N LEU A 163 15.95 6.81 -0.71
CA LEU A 163 15.94 8.14 -1.33
C LEU A 163 16.82 9.13 -0.55
N ASP A 164 17.09 8.87 0.74
CA ASP A 164 18.04 9.62 1.54
C ASP A 164 19.49 9.52 1.05
N LEU A 165 19.88 8.48 0.29
CA LEU A 165 21.20 8.42 -0.35
C LEU A 165 21.32 9.49 -1.43
N ALA A 166 20.29 9.62 -2.27
CA ALA A 166 20.26 10.63 -3.32
C ALA A 166 20.22 12.04 -2.72
N ALA A 167 19.35 12.27 -1.74
CA ALA A 167 19.27 13.55 -1.04
C ALA A 167 20.56 13.86 -0.25
N GLY A 168 21.17 12.85 0.37
CA GLY A 168 22.45 12.93 1.07
C GLY A 168 23.59 13.38 0.15
N LYS A 169 23.63 12.88 -1.09
CA LYS A 169 24.59 13.33 -2.11
C LYS A 169 24.39 14.80 -2.46
N ILE A 170 23.14 15.27 -2.60
CA ILE A 170 22.83 16.67 -2.90
C ILE A 170 23.33 17.61 -1.78
N VAL A 171 23.18 17.20 -0.52
CA VAL A 171 23.63 18.00 0.64
C VAL A 171 25.08 17.72 1.07
N GLY A 172 25.87 17.03 0.24
CA GLY A 172 27.30 16.78 0.49
C GLY A 172 27.63 15.77 1.59
N LYS A 173 26.64 14.98 2.06
CA LYS A 173 26.81 13.98 3.13
C LYS A 173 26.87 12.53 2.64
N GLY A 174 26.42 12.27 1.41
CA GLY A 174 26.42 10.95 0.79
C GLY A 174 25.84 9.86 1.69
N ALA A 175 26.57 8.76 1.87
CA ALA A 175 26.18 7.65 2.75
C ALA A 175 26.08 8.02 4.24
N GLY A 176 26.69 9.12 4.67
CA GLY A 176 26.54 9.65 6.04
C GLY A 176 25.16 10.25 6.34
N TRP A 177 24.24 10.23 5.38
CA TRP A 177 22.85 10.66 5.53
C TRP A 177 21.83 9.54 5.43
N HIS A 178 22.30 8.38 4.97
CA HIS A 178 21.48 7.21 4.73
C HIS A 178 21.16 6.49 6.04
N ARG A 179 19.99 5.83 6.09
CA ARG A 179 19.49 5.19 7.31
C ARG A 179 19.31 6.19 8.44
N ASN A 180 18.54 7.24 8.16
CA ASN A 180 18.07 8.15 9.21
C ASN A 180 16.63 7.78 9.64
N PRO A 181 16.21 8.13 10.87
CA PRO A 181 14.88 7.78 11.38
C PRO A 181 13.70 8.35 10.59
N LEU A 182 13.88 9.32 9.69
CA LEU A 182 12.77 9.87 8.89
C LEU A 182 12.45 8.98 7.70
N THR A 183 13.48 8.40 7.06
CA THR A 183 13.34 7.59 5.84
C THR A 183 13.27 6.10 6.13
N HIS A 184 13.97 5.63 7.16
CA HIS A 184 14.01 4.20 7.52
C HIS A 184 13.06 3.89 8.68
N SER A 185 11.87 4.47 8.68
CA SER A 185 10.86 4.20 9.71
C SER A 185 9.46 4.28 9.13
N LEU A 186 8.47 4.04 9.99
CA LEU A 186 7.05 4.24 9.68
C LEU A 186 6.74 5.67 9.19
N VAL A 187 7.56 6.66 9.56
CA VAL A 187 7.38 8.06 9.13
C VAL A 187 7.43 8.19 7.62
N MET A 188 8.29 7.43 6.94
CA MET A 188 8.37 7.43 5.47
C MET A 188 7.06 6.92 4.85
N ALA A 189 6.51 5.83 5.38
CA ALA A 189 5.24 5.28 4.91
C ALA A 189 4.08 6.28 5.10
N LEU A 190 4.06 7.01 6.23
CA LEU A 190 3.07 8.07 6.50
C LEU A 190 3.19 9.22 5.50
N GLY A 191 4.42 9.64 5.19
CA GLY A 191 4.68 10.68 4.19
C GLY A 191 4.21 10.28 2.80
N ILE A 192 4.52 9.05 2.37
CA ILE A 192 4.08 8.54 1.06
C ILE A 192 2.56 8.36 1.03
N GLU A 193 1.93 7.83 2.08
CA GLU A 193 0.48 7.73 2.16
C GLU A 193 -0.17 9.09 1.99
N PHE A 194 0.32 10.10 2.71
CA PHE A 194 -0.16 11.47 2.59
C PHE A 194 -0.07 11.97 1.14
N LEU A 195 1.08 11.78 0.49
CA LEU A 195 1.30 12.19 -0.90
C LEU A 195 0.39 11.44 -1.88
N LEU A 196 0.16 10.14 -1.68
CA LEU A 196 -0.73 9.35 -2.51
C LEU A 196 -2.18 9.80 -2.38
N ARG A 197 -2.68 9.95 -1.15
CA ARG A 197 -4.05 10.45 -0.90
C ARG A 197 -4.25 11.83 -1.50
N PHE A 198 -3.26 12.71 -1.29
CA PHE A 198 -3.27 14.04 -1.90
C PHE A 198 -3.33 13.97 -3.42
N SER A 199 -2.48 13.16 -4.04
CA SER A 199 -2.43 13.02 -5.50
C SER A 199 -3.72 12.43 -6.07
N PHE A 200 -4.31 11.44 -5.40
CA PHE A 200 -5.53 10.78 -5.85
C PHE A 200 -6.72 11.74 -5.81
N ARG A 201 -6.80 12.54 -4.76
CA ARG A 201 -7.80 13.59 -4.63
C ARG A 201 -7.60 14.72 -5.62
N LEU A 202 -6.35 15.10 -5.87
CA LEU A 202 -6.02 16.13 -6.85
C LEU A 202 -6.44 15.68 -8.25
N ILE A 203 -6.14 14.43 -8.62
CA ILE A 203 -6.60 13.83 -9.88
C ILE A 203 -8.13 13.83 -9.95
N HIS A 204 -8.81 13.41 -8.89
CA HIS A 204 -10.28 13.42 -8.81
C HIS A 204 -10.87 14.83 -8.97
N GLU A 205 -10.21 15.84 -8.41
CA GLU A 205 -10.68 17.23 -8.50
C GLU A 205 -10.45 17.81 -9.89
N ILE A 206 -9.27 17.59 -10.49
CA ILE A 206 -8.96 17.99 -11.87
C ILE A 206 -9.92 17.31 -12.84
N TYR A 207 -10.28 16.04 -12.58
CA TYR A 207 -11.15 15.27 -13.47
C TYR A 207 -12.51 15.94 -13.71
N LYS A 208 -13.02 16.69 -12.74
CA LYS A 208 -14.30 17.42 -12.84
C LYS A 208 -14.29 18.56 -13.85
N TYR A 209 -13.10 18.98 -14.31
CA TYR A 209 -12.92 20.11 -15.23
C TYR A 209 -12.51 19.66 -16.64
N PHE A 210 -12.41 18.35 -16.91
CA PHE A 210 -12.22 17.87 -18.28
C PHE A 210 -13.42 18.22 -19.16
N PRO A 211 -13.22 18.41 -20.47
CA PRO A 211 -14.33 18.63 -21.41
C PRO A 211 -15.27 17.42 -21.42
N GLU A 212 -16.53 17.62 -21.81
CA GLU A 212 -17.52 16.53 -21.90
C GLU A 212 -17.05 15.39 -22.82
N GLU A 213 -16.37 15.74 -23.91
CA GLU A 213 -15.70 14.82 -24.83
C GLU A 213 -14.19 14.79 -24.57
N HIS A 214 -13.77 14.11 -23.51
CA HIS A 214 -12.35 13.87 -23.20
C HIS A 214 -11.90 12.44 -23.54
N ASP A 215 -10.59 12.20 -23.63
CA ASP A 215 -10.05 10.86 -23.89
C ASP A 215 -10.41 9.88 -22.76
N VAL A 216 -10.86 8.68 -23.14
CA VAL A 216 -11.25 7.58 -22.22
C VAL A 216 -10.17 7.22 -21.20
N ILE A 217 -8.90 7.57 -21.42
CA ILE A 217 -7.84 7.34 -20.44
C ILE A 217 -8.10 8.07 -19.11
N TRP A 218 -8.70 9.26 -19.14
CA TRP A 218 -9.02 10.00 -17.91
C TRP A 218 -10.09 9.29 -17.09
N ASP A 219 -11.11 8.72 -17.74
CA ASP A 219 -12.08 7.84 -17.06
C ASP A 219 -11.40 6.65 -16.39
N LYS A 220 -10.38 6.07 -17.04
CA LYS A 220 -9.64 4.93 -16.48
C LYS A 220 -8.77 5.32 -15.30
N ILE A 221 -8.11 6.47 -15.38
CA ILE A 221 -7.32 7.02 -14.27
C ILE A 221 -8.24 7.33 -13.09
N GLU A 222 -9.37 7.99 -13.33
CA GLU A 222 -10.35 8.33 -12.30
C GLU A 222 -10.96 7.09 -11.63
N GLN A 223 -11.30 6.07 -12.42
CA GLN A 223 -11.74 4.78 -11.90
C GLN A 223 -10.64 4.08 -11.10
N PHE A 224 -9.39 4.20 -11.55
CA PHE A 224 -8.25 3.60 -10.87
C PHE A 224 -8.03 4.21 -9.49
N VAL A 225 -7.96 5.55 -9.40
CA VAL A 225 -7.70 6.23 -8.12
C VAL A 225 -8.79 5.91 -7.09
N LYS A 226 -10.07 5.91 -7.49
CA LYS A 226 -11.21 5.56 -6.61
C LYS A 226 -11.16 4.11 -6.13
N LYS A 227 -10.75 3.18 -6.99
CA LYS A 227 -10.86 1.74 -6.71
C LYS A 227 -9.64 1.18 -6.00
N TYR A 228 -8.45 1.70 -6.28
CA TYR A 228 -7.19 1.11 -5.89
C TYR A 228 -6.38 1.93 -4.87
N GLU A 229 -6.93 3.02 -4.32
CA GLU A 229 -6.30 3.80 -3.24
C GLU A 229 -5.84 2.95 -2.06
N THR A 230 -6.77 2.23 -1.43
CA THR A 230 -6.47 1.46 -0.22
C THR A 230 -5.42 0.39 -0.47
N ILE A 231 -5.45 -0.28 -1.63
CA ILE A 231 -4.49 -1.33 -1.94
C ILE A 231 -3.12 -0.78 -2.33
N SER A 232 -3.09 0.40 -2.97
CA SER A 232 -1.84 1.12 -3.26
C SER A 232 -1.14 1.51 -1.95
N ILE A 233 -1.90 2.07 -1.00
CA ILE A 233 -1.41 2.42 0.33
C ILE A 233 -0.95 1.15 1.08
N ALA A 234 -1.73 0.07 1.07
CA ALA A 234 -1.31 -1.19 1.69
C ALA A 234 0.00 -1.72 1.08
N GLY A 235 0.17 -1.60 -0.24
CA GLY A 235 1.42 -1.92 -0.93
C GLY A 235 2.60 -1.09 -0.43
N VAL A 236 2.44 0.23 -0.28
CA VAL A 236 3.47 1.12 0.30
C VAL A 236 3.91 0.64 1.68
N TYR A 237 2.95 0.38 2.58
CA TYR A 237 3.27 -0.09 3.93
C TYR A 237 3.95 -1.46 3.92
N ALA A 238 3.55 -2.36 3.02
CA ALA A 238 4.19 -3.66 2.87
C ALA A 238 5.62 -3.54 2.35
N GLY A 239 5.89 -2.69 1.37
CA GLY A 239 7.23 -2.43 0.84
C GLY A 239 8.17 -1.86 1.90
N ILE A 240 7.71 -0.84 2.63
CA ILE A 240 8.47 -0.29 3.77
C ILE A 240 8.70 -1.35 4.83
N ALA A 241 7.70 -2.17 5.16
CA ALA A 241 7.87 -3.24 6.15
C ALA A 241 8.97 -4.24 5.74
N ILE A 242 8.97 -4.68 4.48
CA ILE A 242 9.94 -5.65 3.95
C ILE A 242 11.36 -5.05 3.95
N HIS A 243 11.50 -3.79 3.52
CA HIS A 243 12.78 -3.11 3.52
C HIS A 243 13.34 -2.98 4.96
N LEU A 244 12.52 -2.56 5.92
CA LEU A 244 12.97 -2.39 7.31
C LEU A 244 13.29 -3.70 8.02
N ILE A 245 12.59 -4.80 7.71
CA ILE A 245 12.95 -6.10 8.26
C ILE A 245 14.27 -6.61 7.66
N GLN A 246 14.54 -6.34 6.38
CA GLN A 246 15.83 -6.64 5.76
C GLN A 246 16.97 -5.86 6.42
N ASP A 247 16.78 -4.56 6.63
CA ASP A 247 17.77 -3.71 7.31
C ASP A 247 18.02 -4.09 8.77
N SER A 248 17.00 -4.66 9.43
CA SER A 248 17.17 -5.22 10.79
C SER A 248 18.08 -6.45 10.82
N ASN A 249 18.36 -7.08 9.67
CA ASN A 249 19.12 -8.33 9.54
C ASN A 249 18.53 -9.51 10.36
N LEU A 250 17.28 -9.42 10.83
CA LEU A 250 16.65 -10.47 11.65
C LEU A 250 16.29 -11.73 10.85
N LEU A 251 16.04 -11.61 9.54
CA LEU A 251 15.68 -12.76 8.68
C LEU A 251 16.89 -13.61 8.29
N THR A 252 18.07 -12.99 8.18
CA THR A 252 19.29 -13.60 7.64
C THR A 252 20.34 -13.88 8.72
N GLY A 253 20.50 -12.98 9.70
CA GLY A 253 21.47 -13.13 10.79
C GLY A 253 20.84 -13.49 12.15
N GLY A 254 19.61 -13.04 12.41
CA GLY A 254 19.00 -13.19 13.73
C GLY A 254 19.47 -12.13 14.73
N PHE A 255 19.05 -12.27 16.00
CA PHE A 255 19.36 -11.30 17.05
C PHE A 255 20.83 -11.36 17.48
N GLY A 256 21.48 -10.20 17.56
CA GLY A 256 22.90 -10.09 17.95
C GLY A 256 23.89 -10.09 16.78
N GLU A 257 23.42 -10.32 15.56
CA GLU A 257 24.21 -10.13 14.34
C GLU A 257 24.25 -8.67 13.90
N ARG A 258 25.27 -8.31 13.11
CA ARG A 258 25.50 -6.92 12.67
C ARG A 258 24.29 -6.39 11.89
N VAL A 259 23.79 -5.23 12.30
CA VAL A 259 22.61 -4.56 11.70
C VAL A 259 23.02 -3.45 10.73
N LYS A 260 22.13 -3.09 9.81
CA LYS A 260 22.26 -1.82 9.07
C LYS A 260 21.83 -0.66 9.96
N ALA A 261 22.72 -0.25 10.87
CA ALA A 261 22.45 0.75 11.90
C ALA A 261 22.02 2.13 11.35
N TYR A 262 21.26 2.86 12.18
CA TYR A 262 20.86 4.25 11.89
C TYR A 262 22.04 5.19 12.08
N VAL A 263 22.35 6.01 11.07
CA VAL A 263 23.50 6.92 11.11
C VAL A 263 23.28 8.09 12.09
N TRP A 264 22.03 8.49 12.34
CA TRP A 264 21.72 9.60 13.26
C TRP A 264 21.54 9.20 14.73
N LEU A 265 21.65 7.90 15.02
CA LEU A 265 21.55 7.36 16.38
C LEU A 265 22.81 6.51 16.72
N PRO A 266 24.04 7.02 16.50
CA PRO A 266 25.25 6.19 16.49
C PRO A 266 25.66 5.63 17.86
N SER A 267 25.05 6.12 18.95
CA SER A 267 25.36 5.68 20.31
C SER A 267 24.57 4.44 20.74
N MET A 268 23.69 3.91 19.90
CA MET A 268 22.88 2.72 20.20
C MET A 268 23.65 1.43 19.89
N SER A 269 23.33 0.36 20.63
CA SER A 269 23.86 -0.98 20.29
C SER A 269 23.17 -1.53 19.04
N ASP A 270 23.81 -2.51 18.40
CA ASP A 270 23.23 -3.20 17.25
C ASP A 270 21.84 -3.78 17.58
N ASN A 271 21.68 -4.40 18.75
CA ASN A 271 20.39 -4.91 19.21
C ASN A 271 19.31 -3.81 19.31
N ALA A 272 19.68 -2.59 19.75
CA ALA A 272 18.74 -1.48 19.82
C ALA A 272 18.34 -0.99 18.42
N HIS A 273 19.29 -0.90 17.48
CA HIS A 273 18.98 -0.60 16.08
C HIS A 273 18.10 -1.68 15.44
N GLN A 274 18.41 -2.97 15.64
CA GLN A 274 17.58 -4.10 15.18
C GLN A 274 16.16 -3.99 15.71
N ALA A 275 16.01 -3.74 17.02
CA ALA A 275 14.70 -3.62 17.66
C ALA A 275 13.87 -2.47 17.08
N ILE A 276 14.48 -1.29 16.85
CA ILE A 276 13.78 -0.14 16.28
C ILE A 276 13.35 -0.43 14.83
N LEU A 277 14.24 -0.96 14.00
CA LEU A 277 13.93 -1.32 12.60
C LEU A 277 12.83 -2.37 12.54
N ALA A 278 12.96 -3.45 13.30
CA ALA A 278 11.98 -4.53 13.37
C ALA A 278 10.61 -4.06 13.89
N THR A 279 10.60 -3.17 14.89
CA THR A 279 9.34 -2.60 15.41
C THR A 279 8.64 -1.77 14.34
N ASN A 280 9.39 -0.94 13.60
CA ASN A 280 8.82 -0.18 12.48
C ASN A 280 8.36 -1.09 11.34
N ALA A 281 9.09 -2.18 11.06
CA ALA A 281 8.70 -3.18 10.08
C ALA A 281 7.37 -3.85 10.46
N VAL A 282 7.26 -4.34 11.70
CA VAL A 282 6.03 -4.97 12.23
C VAL A 282 4.86 -4.00 12.24
N ALA A 283 5.07 -2.76 12.66
CA ALA A 283 4.03 -1.73 12.65
C ALA A 283 3.54 -1.46 11.22
N SER A 284 4.46 -1.31 10.26
CA SER A 284 4.13 -1.07 8.85
C SER A 284 3.39 -2.27 8.24
N GLY A 285 3.87 -3.49 8.46
CA GLY A 285 3.22 -4.71 7.97
C GLY A 285 1.84 -4.93 8.60
N GLY A 286 1.69 -4.62 9.89
CA GLY A 286 0.40 -4.62 10.57
C GLY A 286 -0.60 -3.64 9.97
N ILE A 287 -0.15 -2.41 9.65
CA ILE A 287 -0.97 -1.41 8.95
C ILE A 287 -1.35 -1.88 7.56
N ALA A 288 -0.42 -2.48 6.79
CA ALA A 288 -0.70 -3.04 5.47
C ALA A 288 -1.82 -4.09 5.54
N GLY A 289 -1.70 -5.06 6.45
CA GLY A 289 -2.69 -6.11 6.64
C GLY A 289 -4.06 -5.56 7.07
N LEU A 290 -4.10 -4.64 8.03
CA LEU A 290 -5.35 -4.05 8.52
C LEU A 290 -6.05 -3.20 7.45
N SER A 291 -5.28 -2.48 6.61
CA SER A 291 -5.81 -1.70 5.49
C SER A 291 -6.52 -2.59 4.46
N MET A 292 -6.00 -3.79 4.22
CA MET A 292 -6.64 -4.77 3.33
C MET A 292 -7.96 -5.32 3.91
N VAL A 293 -8.05 -5.47 5.24
CA VAL A 293 -9.26 -5.96 5.93
C VAL A 293 -10.36 -4.89 6.01
N GLN A 294 -10.00 -3.64 6.33
CA GLN A 294 -10.98 -2.53 6.42
C GLN A 294 -11.64 -2.21 5.08
N ASN A 295 -10.93 -2.38 3.95
CA ASN A 295 -11.52 -2.22 2.61
C ASN A 295 -12.70 -3.18 2.35
N LYS A 296 -12.73 -4.33 3.03
CA LYS A 296 -13.81 -5.32 2.89
C LYS A 296 -15.10 -4.87 3.61
N LYS A 297 -14.98 -4.22 4.77
CA LYS A 297 -16.13 -3.79 5.60
C LYS A 297 -16.90 -2.59 5.07
N ASN A 298 -16.30 -1.76 4.21
CA ASN A 298 -16.95 -0.59 3.62
C ASN A 298 -17.64 -0.91 2.27
N LYS A 299 -17.65 -2.18 1.85
CA LYS A 299 -18.26 -2.66 0.59
C LYS A 299 -19.42 -3.63 0.81
N ASP A 300 -19.72 -3.95 2.07
CA ASP A 300 -20.90 -4.68 2.52
C ASP A 300 -21.88 -3.67 3.16
#